data_AF-A0A2V7YVV9-F1
#
_entry.id   AF-A0A2V7YVV9-F1
#
_cell.length_a   1.000
_cell.length_b   1.000
_cell.length_c   1.000
_cell.angle_alpha   90.00
_cell.angle_beta   90.00
_cell.angle_gamma   90.00
#
_symmetry.space_group_name_H-M   'P 1'
#
loop_
_entity.id
_entity.type
_entity.pdbx_description
1 polymer ?
#
loop_
_entity_poly.entity_id
_entity_poly.type
_entity_poly.pdbx_seq_one_letter_code
_entity_poly.pdbx_strand_id
1 'polypeptide(L)'
;MTVTNTQGPGFILIYPQGAAQPTVSTVNYVAGQTIANAAVVPLSAGGAVTIIAGVSGTDLVLDTNGYYSETTTGSRLASGEFLAIFGARGGGAVILGENNSSLLLSSGVSGINLSATGVTYGVVGQARSTTAGAAGVIGYNALGGLGTHGVQGAGSPDNDAAGIFGHDGFLAGGSGKLSAGVRGESQFHFGVLGESQFAGTTGELLNGSGAFQV
;
A
#
# COMPACT_ATOMS: atom_id res chain seq x y z
N MET A 1 18.14 -23.29 -11.73
CA MET A 1 18.28 -24.63 -12.31
C MET A 1 19.77 -24.92 -12.47
N THR A 2 20.22 -26.14 -12.15
CA THR A 2 21.62 -26.53 -12.28
C THR A 2 21.71 -27.92 -12.89
N VAL A 3 22.52 -28.07 -13.94
CA VAL A 3 22.95 -29.37 -14.47
C VAL A 3 24.28 -29.75 -13.85
N THR A 4 24.44 -31.01 -13.46
CA THR A 4 25.68 -31.53 -12.87
C THR A 4 25.86 -33.00 -13.23
N ASN A 5 27.05 -33.56 -13.00
CA ASN A 5 27.35 -34.96 -13.34
C ASN A 5 27.00 -35.29 -14.80
N THR A 6 27.31 -34.35 -15.71
CA THR A 6 27.00 -34.44 -17.13
C THR A 6 27.91 -35.45 -17.81
N GLN A 7 27.34 -36.42 -18.52
CA GLN A 7 28.07 -37.57 -19.09
C GLN A 7 28.54 -37.37 -20.53
N GLY A 8 28.18 -36.26 -21.18
CA GLY A 8 28.42 -35.99 -22.59
C GLY A 8 27.84 -34.64 -23.03
N PRO A 9 27.95 -34.27 -24.32
CA PRO A 9 27.23 -33.13 -24.86
C PRO A 9 25.71 -33.33 -24.71
N GLY A 10 25.01 -32.30 -24.23
CA GLY A 10 23.57 -32.38 -24.01
C GLY A 10 22.94 -31.01 -23.77
N PHE A 11 21.63 -31.03 -23.54
CA PHE A 11 20.84 -29.81 -23.34
C PHE A 11 19.64 -30.04 -22.41
N ILE A 12 19.14 -28.96 -21.83
CA ILE A 12 17.86 -28.93 -21.11
C ILE A 12 16.86 -28.05 -21.87
N LEU A 13 15.65 -28.57 -22.04
CA LEU A 13 14.45 -27.78 -22.35
C LEU A 13 13.55 -27.73 -21.12
N ILE A 14 12.99 -26.56 -20.81
CA ILE A 14 11.96 -26.40 -19.79
C ILE A 14 10.87 -25.48 -20.34
N TYR A 15 9.61 -25.93 -20.26
CA TYR A 15 8.47 -25.25 -20.88
C TYR A 15 7.14 -25.63 -20.20
N PRO A 16 6.03 -24.90 -20.43
CA PRO A 16 4.75 -25.21 -19.81
C PRO A 16 4.27 -26.62 -20.17
N GLN A 17 3.76 -27.37 -19.18
CA GLN A 17 3.25 -28.72 -19.44
C GLN A 17 2.11 -28.69 -20.48
N GLY A 18 2.21 -29.56 -21.49
CA GLY A 18 1.21 -29.67 -22.57
C GLY A 18 1.36 -28.65 -23.70
N ALA A 19 2.30 -27.69 -23.59
CA ALA A 19 2.64 -26.81 -24.70
C ALA A 19 3.50 -27.54 -25.75
N ALA A 20 3.57 -26.97 -26.96
CA ALA A 20 4.49 -27.45 -27.99
C ALA A 20 5.93 -27.32 -27.50
N GLN A 21 6.73 -28.39 -27.71
CA GLN A 21 8.14 -28.40 -27.31
C GLN A 21 8.90 -27.27 -28.04
N PRO A 22 9.62 -26.39 -27.31
CA PRO A 22 10.44 -25.35 -27.94
C PRO A 22 11.57 -25.93 -28.79
N THR A 23 11.98 -25.18 -29.82
CA THR A 23 13.11 -25.53 -30.70
C THR A 23 14.46 -25.02 -30.19
N VAL A 24 14.48 -24.28 -29.08
CA VAL A 24 15.69 -23.69 -28.48
C VAL A 24 15.85 -24.18 -27.04
N SER A 25 17.09 -24.55 -26.67
CA SER A 25 17.41 -25.03 -25.33
C SER A 25 17.56 -23.89 -24.32
N THR A 26 17.29 -24.22 -23.05
CA THR A 26 17.48 -23.30 -21.91
C THR A 26 18.91 -23.33 -21.40
N VAL A 27 19.56 -24.49 -21.43
CA VAL A 27 21.01 -24.62 -21.17
C VAL A 27 21.59 -25.75 -22.01
N ASN A 28 22.82 -25.57 -22.47
CA ASN A 28 23.60 -26.60 -23.14
C ASN A 28 24.83 -26.90 -22.29
N TYR A 29 25.28 -28.15 -22.31
CA TYR A 29 26.43 -28.61 -21.53
C TYR A 29 27.25 -29.64 -22.32
N VAL A 30 28.49 -29.86 -21.87
CA VAL A 30 29.36 -30.98 -22.27
C VAL A 30 29.80 -31.77 -21.05
N ALA A 31 30.47 -32.91 -21.26
CA ALA A 31 30.87 -33.81 -20.18
C ALA A 31 31.69 -33.12 -19.08
N GLY A 32 31.45 -33.51 -17.83
CA GLY A 32 32.15 -33.00 -16.65
C GLY A 32 31.80 -31.58 -16.22
N GLN A 33 30.79 -30.93 -16.81
CA GLN A 33 30.36 -29.60 -16.43
C GLN A 33 29.32 -29.61 -15.30
N THR A 34 29.42 -28.61 -14.42
CA THR A 34 28.34 -28.21 -13.51
C THR A 34 27.99 -26.77 -13.84
N ILE A 35 26.79 -26.56 -14.41
CA ILE A 35 26.37 -25.24 -14.90
C ILE A 35 25.02 -24.88 -14.29
N ALA A 36 24.95 -23.70 -13.69
CA ALA A 36 23.70 -23.09 -13.24
C ALA A 36 23.15 -22.13 -14.29
N ASN A 37 21.83 -22.15 -14.48
CA ASN A 37 21.08 -21.15 -15.23
C ASN A 37 19.82 -20.72 -14.46
N ALA A 38 19.56 -19.41 -14.44
CA ALA A 38 18.33 -18.84 -13.90
C ALA A 38 17.37 -18.61 -15.08
N ALA A 39 16.18 -19.21 -15.01
CA ALA A 39 15.17 -19.11 -16.06
C ALA A 39 13.81 -18.75 -15.46
N VAL A 40 13.10 -17.85 -16.13
CA VAL A 40 11.68 -17.58 -15.87
C VAL A 40 10.89 -18.38 -16.90
N VAL A 41 10.04 -19.28 -16.44
CA VAL A 41 9.27 -20.18 -17.30
C VAL A 41 7.79 -20.06 -16.95
N PRO A 42 6.90 -19.85 -17.94
CA PRO A 42 5.47 -19.89 -17.69
C PRO A 42 5.03 -21.29 -17.23
N LEU A 43 4.01 -21.34 -16.38
CA LEU A 43 3.40 -22.60 -15.95
C LEU A 43 2.20 -22.93 -16.85
N SER A 44 1.86 -24.22 -16.95
CA SER A 44 0.55 -24.61 -17.50
C SER A 44 -0.59 -24.11 -16.61
N ALA A 45 -1.83 -24.21 -17.09
CA ALA A 45 -3.01 -23.90 -16.27
C ALA A 45 -3.09 -24.73 -14.96
N GLY A 46 -2.47 -25.92 -14.93
CA GLY A 46 -2.36 -26.76 -13.74
C GLY A 46 -1.13 -26.46 -12.86
N GLY A 47 -0.36 -25.41 -13.16
CA GLY A 47 0.82 -25.03 -12.39
C GLY A 47 2.07 -25.89 -12.66
N ALA A 48 2.15 -26.57 -13.82
CA ALA A 48 3.21 -27.54 -14.11
C ALA A 48 4.08 -27.16 -15.31
N VAL A 49 5.31 -27.70 -15.32
CA VAL A 49 6.27 -27.63 -16.42
C VAL A 49 6.62 -29.02 -16.93
N THR A 50 7.08 -29.10 -18.18
CA THR A 50 7.76 -30.27 -18.75
C THR A 50 9.24 -29.94 -18.91
N ILE A 51 10.09 -30.90 -18.55
CA ILE A 51 11.55 -30.79 -18.64
C ILE A 51 12.08 -31.96 -19.45
N ILE A 52 12.99 -31.67 -20.38
CA ILE A 52 13.69 -32.68 -21.17
C ILE A 52 15.18 -32.48 -20.96
N ALA A 53 15.85 -33.52 -20.46
CA ALA A 53 17.31 -33.64 -20.49
C ALA A 53 17.69 -34.51 -21.69
N GLY A 54 18.22 -33.87 -22.73
CA GLY A 54 18.45 -34.49 -24.04
C GLY A 54 19.89 -34.98 -24.25
N VAL A 55 20.02 -36.00 -25.10
CA VAL A 55 21.27 -36.56 -25.63
C VAL A 55 22.09 -37.37 -24.64
N SER A 56 22.64 -36.74 -23.60
CA SER A 56 23.54 -37.39 -22.64
C SER A 56 23.01 -37.27 -21.22
N GLY A 57 23.20 -38.30 -20.40
CA GLY A 57 22.79 -38.30 -19.00
C GLY A 57 23.37 -37.13 -18.20
N THR A 58 22.58 -36.62 -17.26
CA THR A 58 22.93 -35.56 -16.33
C THR A 58 22.06 -35.68 -15.10
N ASP A 59 22.53 -35.17 -13.97
CA ASP A 59 21.69 -34.85 -12.83
C ASP A 59 21.17 -33.42 -12.97
N LEU A 60 19.94 -33.18 -12.54
CA LEU A 60 19.28 -31.88 -12.61
C LEU A 60 18.78 -31.46 -11.22
N VAL A 61 19.18 -30.27 -10.80
CA VAL A 61 18.69 -29.61 -9.58
C VAL A 61 17.83 -28.43 -9.97
N LEU A 62 16.61 -28.39 -9.43
CA LEU A 62 15.67 -27.28 -9.60
C LEU A 62 15.45 -26.60 -8.26
N ASP A 63 15.61 -25.29 -8.28
CA ASP A 63 15.32 -24.41 -7.16
C ASP A 63 14.48 -23.23 -7.67
N THR A 64 13.56 -22.74 -6.83
CA THR A 64 12.60 -21.70 -7.14
C THR A 64 12.80 -20.51 -6.20
N ASN A 65 13.41 -19.45 -6.72
CA ASN A 65 13.61 -18.20 -5.97
C ASN A 65 12.31 -17.42 -5.74
N GLY A 66 11.27 -17.67 -6.56
CA GLY A 66 9.97 -17.01 -6.48
C GLY A 66 9.10 -17.35 -7.69
N TYR A 67 7.84 -16.92 -7.66
CA TYR A 67 6.89 -17.09 -8.77
C TYR A 67 6.04 -15.83 -8.96
N TYR A 68 5.55 -15.62 -10.17
CA TYR A 68 4.58 -14.58 -10.48
C TYR A 68 3.17 -15.16 -10.33
N SER A 69 2.30 -14.46 -9.61
CA SER A 69 0.89 -14.82 -9.43
C SER A 69 0.01 -13.69 -9.94
N GLU A 70 -1.00 -14.04 -10.73
CA GLU A 70 -2.08 -13.10 -11.08
C GLU A 70 -3.12 -12.97 -9.96
N THR A 71 -3.07 -13.85 -8.95
CA THR A 71 -3.97 -13.82 -7.81
C THR A 71 -3.32 -13.11 -6.61
N THR A 72 -4.11 -12.36 -5.86
CA THR A 72 -3.67 -11.72 -4.60
C THR A 72 -3.58 -12.69 -3.43
N THR A 73 -3.97 -13.95 -3.62
CA THR A 73 -3.92 -15.01 -2.61
C THR A 73 -2.44 -15.33 -2.34
N GLY A 74 -1.95 -14.96 -1.15
CA GLY A 74 -0.53 -15.04 -0.80
C GLY A 74 0.26 -13.73 -1.00
N SER A 75 -0.33 -12.69 -1.61
CA SER A 75 0.24 -11.34 -1.68
C SER A 75 -0.11 -10.49 -0.45
N ARG A 76 -0.79 -11.07 0.54
CA ARG A 76 -1.24 -10.41 1.77
C ARG A 76 -0.54 -11.04 2.95
N LEU A 77 -0.15 -10.23 3.92
CA LEU A 77 0.29 -10.70 5.23
C LEU A 77 -0.83 -11.54 5.86
N ALA A 78 -0.47 -12.67 6.46
CA ALA A 78 -1.41 -13.51 7.18
C ALA A 78 -1.87 -12.85 8.49
N SER A 79 -2.91 -13.39 9.12
CA SER A 79 -3.35 -12.92 10.43
C SER A 79 -2.20 -13.02 11.44
N GLY A 80 -1.87 -11.90 12.09
CA GLY A 80 -0.78 -11.80 13.05
C GLY A 80 0.58 -11.42 12.46
N GLU A 81 0.71 -11.29 11.14
CA GLU A 81 1.92 -10.79 10.49
C GLU A 81 1.91 -9.26 10.33
N PHE A 82 3.10 -8.66 10.27
CA PHE A 82 3.28 -7.21 10.16
C PHE A 82 4.46 -6.86 9.24
N LEU A 83 4.29 -5.81 8.43
CA LEU A 83 5.35 -5.17 7.64
C LEU A 83 5.66 -3.79 8.21
N ALA A 84 6.90 -3.61 8.66
CA ALA A 84 7.42 -2.31 9.10
C ALA A 84 8.27 -1.66 8.01
N ILE A 85 8.06 -0.37 7.76
CA ILE A 85 8.94 0.44 6.91
C ILE A 85 9.40 1.65 7.73
N PHE A 86 10.71 1.71 8.04
CA PHE A 86 11.33 2.79 8.81
C PHE A 86 12.32 3.58 7.95
N GLY A 87 12.38 4.90 8.12
CA GLY A 87 13.37 5.73 7.42
C GLY A 87 13.54 7.11 8.06
N ALA A 88 14.76 7.65 7.98
CA ALA A 88 15.10 9.00 8.40
C ALA A 88 15.64 9.76 7.18
N ARG A 89 14.83 10.65 6.60
CA ARG A 89 15.17 11.39 5.37
C ARG A 89 15.19 12.89 5.61
N GLY A 90 16.21 13.57 5.06
CA GLY A 90 16.27 15.03 4.98
C GLY A 90 15.31 15.57 3.92
N GLY A 91 13.99 15.48 4.19
CA GLY A 91 12.91 15.82 3.27
C GLY A 91 12.31 14.62 2.52
N GLY A 92 11.06 14.76 2.09
CA GLY A 92 10.31 13.74 1.35
C GLY A 92 9.71 12.62 2.22
N ALA A 93 9.08 11.63 1.58
CA ALA A 93 8.43 10.51 2.24
C ALA A 93 9.29 9.23 2.29
N VAL A 94 9.03 8.38 3.28
CA VAL A 94 9.57 7.01 3.35
C VAL A 94 8.80 6.08 2.40
N ILE A 95 7.50 6.31 2.22
CA ILE A 95 6.64 5.65 1.24
C ILE A 95 6.01 6.73 0.36
N LEU A 96 6.17 6.63 -0.97
CA LEU A 96 5.57 7.53 -1.95
C LEU A 96 4.71 6.73 -2.91
N GLY A 97 3.38 6.94 -2.88
CA GLY A 97 2.47 6.40 -3.88
C GLY A 97 2.06 7.48 -4.87
N GLU A 98 2.68 7.50 -6.04
CA GLU A 98 2.32 8.40 -7.14
C GLU A 98 1.42 7.64 -8.12
N ASN A 99 0.24 8.19 -8.42
CA ASN A 99 -0.69 7.63 -9.39
C ASN A 99 -1.08 8.71 -10.41
N ASN A 100 -0.60 8.55 -11.64
CA ASN A 100 -0.88 9.45 -12.76
C ASN A 100 -1.96 8.88 -13.69
N SER A 101 -3.05 8.35 -13.10
CA SER A 101 -4.19 7.82 -13.84
C SER A 101 -5.27 8.88 -14.02
N SER A 102 -5.91 8.90 -15.18
CA SER A 102 -7.08 9.72 -15.47
C SER A 102 -8.41 8.98 -15.24
N LEU A 103 -8.36 7.79 -14.63
CA LEU A 103 -9.54 6.96 -14.39
C LEU A 103 -10.13 7.21 -12.99
N LEU A 104 -11.45 7.08 -12.89
CA LEU A 104 -12.20 7.21 -11.64
C LEU A 104 -11.70 6.21 -10.58
N LEU A 105 -11.69 6.65 -9.32
CA LEU A 105 -11.30 5.85 -8.15
C LEU A 105 -9.84 5.35 -8.15
N SER A 106 -8.96 5.93 -8.97
CA SER A 106 -7.52 5.65 -8.90
C SER A 106 -6.92 6.20 -7.60
N SER A 107 -5.94 5.48 -7.03
CA SER A 107 -5.26 5.89 -5.80
C SER A 107 -3.77 5.54 -5.86
N GLY A 108 -2.93 6.41 -5.29
CA GLY A 108 -1.50 6.13 -5.09
C GLY A 108 -1.26 5.24 -3.87
N VAL A 109 -1.94 5.53 -2.76
CA VAL A 109 -1.96 4.72 -1.54
C VAL A 109 -3.40 4.61 -1.05
N SER A 110 -3.85 3.41 -0.69
CA SER A 110 -5.18 3.16 -0.13
C SER A 110 -5.08 2.30 1.12
N GLY A 111 -5.68 2.78 2.22
CA GLY A 111 -5.81 2.02 3.46
C GLY A 111 -7.25 1.56 3.63
N ILE A 112 -7.50 0.26 3.47
CA ILE A 112 -8.83 -0.35 3.61
C ILE A 112 -8.82 -1.25 4.85
N ASN A 113 -9.77 -1.03 5.76
CA ASN A 113 -10.03 -1.93 6.88
C ASN A 113 -11.38 -2.61 6.69
N LEU A 114 -11.42 -3.94 6.89
CA LEU A 114 -12.63 -4.76 6.73
C LEU A 114 -13.06 -5.42 8.05
N SER A 115 -12.53 -4.98 9.19
CA SER A 115 -12.92 -5.55 10.48
C SER A 115 -14.38 -5.24 10.79
N ALA A 116 -15.13 -6.28 11.17
CA ALA A 116 -16.54 -6.16 11.55
C ALA A 116 -16.73 -5.74 13.02
N THR A 117 -15.66 -5.70 13.82
CA THR A 117 -15.70 -5.33 15.24
C THR A 117 -14.48 -4.50 15.64
N GLY A 118 -14.64 -3.73 16.72
CA GLY A 118 -13.59 -2.88 17.27
C GLY A 118 -13.40 -1.57 16.50
N VAL A 119 -12.68 -0.63 17.13
CA VAL A 119 -12.30 0.63 16.48
C VAL A 119 -11.17 0.32 15.51
N THR A 120 -11.38 0.60 14.22
CA THR A 120 -10.38 0.35 13.18
C THR A 120 -10.13 1.58 12.33
N TYR A 121 -8.94 1.61 11.70
CA TYR A 121 -8.50 2.73 10.90
C TYR A 121 -7.95 2.20 9.56
N GLY A 122 -8.20 2.95 8.47
CA GLY A 122 -7.62 2.69 7.16
C GLY A 122 -6.21 3.26 7.03
N VAL A 123 -6.10 4.59 7.04
CA VAL A 123 -4.82 5.33 7.09
C VAL A 123 -4.83 6.21 8.34
N VAL A 124 -3.80 6.07 9.18
CA VAL A 124 -3.59 6.95 10.33
C VAL A 124 -2.32 7.75 10.10
N GLY A 125 -2.43 9.06 10.16
CA GLY A 125 -1.28 9.95 10.16
C GLY A 125 -1.08 10.57 11.55
N GLN A 126 0.14 10.50 12.07
CA GLN A 126 0.52 11.15 13.33
C GLN A 126 1.73 12.03 13.11
N ALA A 127 1.63 13.31 13.47
CA ALA A 127 2.77 14.24 13.48
C ALA A 127 3.21 14.51 14.93
N ARG A 128 4.50 14.35 15.22
CA ARG A 128 5.13 14.67 16.51
C ARG A 128 6.14 15.80 16.37
N SER A 129 5.75 16.86 15.68
CA SER A 129 6.59 18.04 15.47
C SER A 129 6.21 19.16 16.43
N THR A 130 7.21 19.86 16.95
CA THR A 130 7.03 21.06 17.79
C THR A 130 6.89 22.35 16.95
N THR A 131 6.96 22.24 15.63
CA THR A 131 6.92 23.38 14.70
C THR A 131 5.50 23.61 14.14
N ALA A 132 5.16 24.86 13.82
CA ALA A 132 3.87 25.20 13.21
C ALA A 132 3.67 24.48 11.87
N GLY A 133 2.44 24.10 11.55
CA GLY A 133 2.08 23.52 10.25
C GLY A 133 2.32 22.01 10.10
N ALA A 134 2.69 21.31 11.17
CA ALA A 134 2.77 19.86 11.15
C ALA A 134 1.38 19.23 11.20
N ALA A 135 1.15 18.23 10.35
CA ALA A 135 -0.09 17.47 10.34
C ALA A 135 0.18 16.00 10.03
N GLY A 136 -0.62 15.14 10.63
CA GLY A 136 -0.54 13.70 10.43
C GLY A 136 -1.01 13.28 9.04
N VAL A 137 -2.15 13.82 8.61
CA VAL A 137 -2.73 13.63 7.27
C VAL A 137 -3.00 15.02 6.67
N ILE A 138 -2.47 15.28 5.48
CA ILE A 138 -2.70 16.52 4.72
C ILE A 138 -3.16 16.11 3.33
N GLY A 139 -4.25 16.71 2.85
CA GLY A 139 -4.67 16.60 1.45
C GLY A 139 -4.56 17.96 0.76
N TYR A 140 -3.90 17.98 -0.40
CA TYR A 140 -3.70 19.17 -1.22
C TYR A 140 -4.29 18.92 -2.61
N ASN A 141 -5.04 19.89 -3.15
CA ASN A 141 -5.56 19.84 -4.52
C ASN A 141 -5.10 21.09 -5.29
N ALA A 142 -4.51 20.88 -6.46
CA ALA A 142 -3.93 21.96 -7.26
C ALA A 142 -4.73 22.33 -8.53
N LEU A 143 -5.74 21.53 -8.92
CA LEU A 143 -6.44 21.70 -10.20
C LEU A 143 -7.97 21.65 -10.01
N GLY A 144 -8.65 22.70 -10.48
CA GLY A 144 -10.07 22.94 -10.24
C GLY A 144 -11.00 22.35 -11.31
N GLY A 145 -11.80 21.38 -10.88
CA GLY A 145 -13.14 21.08 -11.39
C GLY A 145 -14.11 21.06 -10.21
N LEU A 146 -15.42 21.04 -10.45
CA LEU A 146 -16.42 20.97 -9.36
C LEU A 146 -16.17 19.72 -8.47
N GLY A 147 -16.03 19.90 -7.15
CA GLY A 147 -16.02 18.79 -6.18
C GLY A 147 -14.65 18.24 -5.74
N THR A 148 -13.55 19.01 -5.82
CA THR A 148 -12.25 18.57 -5.30
C THR A 148 -12.13 18.73 -3.77
N HIS A 149 -11.70 17.69 -3.06
CA HIS A 149 -11.58 17.67 -1.59
C HIS A 149 -10.16 17.26 -1.15
N GLY A 150 -9.58 17.95 -0.16
CA GLY A 150 -8.23 17.65 0.34
C GLY A 150 -8.22 16.39 1.20
N VAL A 151 -8.81 16.50 2.38
CA VAL A 151 -9.14 15.34 3.24
C VAL A 151 -10.65 15.29 3.30
N GLN A 152 -11.24 14.19 2.83
CA GLN A 152 -12.68 13.96 2.90
C GLN A 152 -12.93 12.80 3.85
N GLY A 153 -13.90 12.98 4.74
CA GLY A 153 -14.39 11.94 5.61
C GLY A 153 -15.88 11.74 5.43
N ALA A 154 -16.34 10.49 5.42
CA ALA A 154 -17.74 10.12 5.40
C ALA A 154 -18.07 9.37 6.69
N GLY A 155 -19.15 9.74 7.38
CA GLY A 155 -19.62 9.06 8.57
C GLY A 155 -20.45 7.80 8.23
N SER A 156 -20.52 6.86 9.17
CA SER A 156 -21.45 5.71 9.15
C SER A 156 -22.84 6.15 9.64
N PRO A 157 -23.94 5.43 9.33
CA PRO A 157 -25.22 5.58 10.03
C PRO A 157 -25.18 5.22 11.52
N ASP A 158 -24.08 4.66 12.02
CA ASP A 158 -23.93 4.29 13.43
C ASP A 158 -23.74 5.51 14.34
N ASN A 159 -24.14 5.34 15.62
CA ASN A 159 -23.89 6.36 16.65
C ASN A 159 -22.39 6.63 16.80
N ASP A 160 -22.03 7.89 17.03
CA ASP A 160 -20.65 8.39 17.21
C ASP A 160 -19.73 8.25 15.99
N ALA A 161 -20.28 8.07 14.78
CA ALA A 161 -19.50 8.07 13.56
C ALA A 161 -19.16 9.50 13.08
N ALA A 162 -17.88 9.79 12.89
CA ALA A 162 -17.40 11.05 12.35
C ALA A 162 -16.58 10.80 11.08
N GLY A 163 -16.89 11.51 10.00
CA GLY A 163 -16.08 11.47 8.80
C GLY A 163 -14.67 12.03 9.05
N ILE A 164 -14.59 13.19 9.69
CA ILE A 164 -13.33 13.82 10.12
C ILE A 164 -13.51 14.23 11.57
N PHE A 165 -12.74 13.60 12.48
CA PHE A 165 -12.74 13.97 13.90
C PHE A 165 -11.48 14.74 14.23
N GLY A 166 -11.65 15.99 14.63
CA GLY A 166 -10.59 16.88 15.03
C GLY A 166 -10.53 17.02 16.54
N HIS A 167 -9.44 16.56 17.18
CA HIS A 167 -9.21 16.77 18.61
C HIS A 167 -7.99 17.68 18.81
N ASP A 168 -8.15 18.72 19.63
CA ASP A 168 -7.07 19.63 19.98
C ASP A 168 -6.35 19.20 21.28
N GLY A 169 -5.05 19.45 21.40
CA GLY A 169 -4.21 18.85 22.44
C GLY A 169 -4.61 19.18 23.89
N PHE A 170 -4.55 18.18 24.78
CA PHE A 170 -4.83 18.29 26.22
C PHE A 170 -3.71 18.91 27.08
N LEU A 171 -2.66 19.48 26.48
CA LEU A 171 -1.52 19.98 27.26
C LEU A 171 -1.75 21.43 27.69
N ALA A 172 -2.03 21.61 28.98
CA ALA A 172 -2.04 22.90 29.65
C ALA A 172 -0.71 23.63 29.40
N GLY A 173 -0.72 24.74 28.66
CA GLY A 173 0.42 25.66 28.60
C GLY A 173 1.02 25.98 27.22
N GLY A 174 0.36 25.69 26.11
CA GLY A 174 0.78 26.16 24.78
C GLY A 174 0.48 27.65 24.54
N SER A 175 1.19 28.57 25.20
CA SER A 175 1.02 30.00 24.96
C SER A 175 1.58 30.40 23.60
N GLY A 176 0.71 30.73 22.63
CA GLY A 176 1.10 31.52 21.45
C GLY A 176 0.56 31.08 20.09
N LYS A 177 -0.28 30.04 19.98
CA LYS A 177 -0.90 29.63 18.70
C LYS A 177 -2.37 29.28 18.88
N LEU A 178 -3.20 29.64 17.89
CA LEU A 178 -4.59 29.19 17.80
C LEU A 178 -4.60 27.69 17.50
N SER A 179 -5.36 26.94 18.30
CA SER A 179 -5.47 25.50 18.23
C SER A 179 -6.94 25.14 17.98
N ALA A 180 -7.19 24.18 17.10
CA ALA A 180 -8.53 23.85 16.64
C ALA A 180 -8.56 22.39 16.18
N GLY A 181 -9.60 21.66 16.56
CA GLY A 181 -9.83 20.30 16.08
C GLY A 181 -10.03 20.27 14.56
N VAL A 182 -10.85 21.18 14.04
CA VAL A 182 -11.06 21.38 12.60
C VAL A 182 -10.95 22.87 12.31
N ARG A 183 -10.13 23.26 11.35
CA ARG A 183 -10.01 24.65 10.89
C ARG A 183 -10.37 24.74 9.41
N GLY A 184 -11.31 25.63 9.10
CA GLY A 184 -11.61 26.02 7.73
C GLY A 184 -11.18 27.46 7.48
N GLU A 185 -10.32 27.68 6.50
CA GLU A 185 -9.87 29.00 6.05
C GLU A 185 -10.27 29.19 4.58
N SER A 186 -10.89 30.32 4.24
CA SER A 186 -11.27 30.64 2.86
C SER A 186 -11.18 32.14 2.61
N GLN A 187 -10.56 32.53 1.50
CA GLN A 187 -10.45 33.94 1.09
C GLN A 187 -11.68 34.44 0.32
N PHE A 188 -12.46 33.53 -0.27
CA PHE A 188 -13.52 33.87 -1.22
C PHE A 188 -14.88 33.25 -0.89
N HIS A 189 -14.95 32.27 0.01
CA HIS A 189 -16.17 31.52 0.33
C HIS A 189 -16.21 31.14 1.83
N PHE A 190 -16.83 30.02 2.18
CA PHE A 190 -17.03 29.58 3.56
C PHE A 190 -15.77 28.93 4.15
N GLY A 191 -15.51 29.15 5.44
CA GLY A 191 -14.44 28.48 6.18
C GLY A 191 -14.81 27.03 6.52
N VAL A 192 -15.80 26.83 7.38
CA VAL A 192 -16.36 25.51 7.74
C VAL A 192 -17.85 25.52 7.41
N LEU A 193 -18.35 24.48 6.74
CA LEU A 193 -19.76 24.32 6.38
C LEU A 193 -20.27 22.99 6.94
N GLY A 194 -21.38 23.02 7.66
CA GLY A 194 -22.06 21.83 8.18
C GLY A 194 -23.51 21.79 7.73
N GLU A 195 -23.87 20.77 6.94
CA GLU A 195 -25.25 20.48 6.55
C GLU A 195 -25.78 19.30 7.36
N SER A 196 -26.96 19.44 7.96
CA SER A 196 -27.60 18.40 8.76
C SER A 196 -29.10 18.61 8.84
N GLN A 197 -29.86 17.52 8.97
CA GLN A 197 -31.29 17.55 9.27
C GLN A 197 -31.57 17.85 10.77
N PHE A 198 -30.53 17.83 11.63
CA PHE A 198 -30.65 18.02 13.07
C PHE A 198 -29.77 19.16 13.61
N ALA A 199 -28.45 19.13 13.36
CA ALA A 199 -27.52 20.18 13.79
C ALA A 199 -26.28 20.21 12.87
N GLY A 200 -25.96 21.37 12.28
CA GLY A 200 -24.91 21.52 11.26
C GLY A 200 -23.50 21.77 11.83
N THR A 201 -23.33 22.86 12.58
CA THR A 201 -22.06 23.16 13.28
C THR A 201 -22.41 23.67 14.68
N THR A 202 -21.85 23.03 15.70
CA THR A 202 -22.01 23.42 17.10
C THR A 202 -20.63 23.65 17.72
N GLY A 203 -20.55 24.58 18.66
CA GLY A 203 -19.32 24.87 19.40
C GLY A 203 -19.66 25.30 20.81
N GLU A 204 -18.90 24.80 21.78
CA GLU A 204 -18.99 25.23 23.17
C GLU A 204 -17.78 26.10 23.51
N LEU A 205 -18.04 27.29 24.05
CA LEU A 205 -16.99 28.16 24.57
C LEU A 205 -16.85 27.91 26.07
N LEU A 206 -15.71 27.37 26.49
CA LEU A 206 -15.41 27.12 27.90
C LEU A 206 -14.32 28.10 28.36
N ASN A 207 -14.47 28.63 29.57
CA ASN A 207 -13.42 29.43 30.20
C ASN A 207 -12.25 28.54 30.67
N GLY A 208 -11.20 29.16 31.23
CA GLY A 208 -10.01 28.44 31.72
C GLY A 208 -10.25 27.45 32.87
N SER A 209 -11.45 27.40 33.46
CA SER A 209 -11.87 26.41 34.45
C SER A 209 -12.84 25.36 33.89
N GLY A 210 -13.09 25.36 32.58
CA GLY A 210 -14.03 24.44 31.92
C GLY A 210 -15.51 24.80 32.08
N ALA A 211 -15.84 25.99 32.59
CA ALA A 211 -17.22 26.44 32.72
C ALA A 211 -17.68 27.17 31.46
N PHE A 212 -18.95 26.98 31.09
CA PHE A 212 -19.55 27.60 29.92
C PHE A 212 -19.49 29.13 29.98
N GLN A 213 -18.99 29.75 28.91
CA GLN A 213 -19.12 31.18 28.70
C GLN A 213 -20.40 31.44 27.89
N VAL A 214 -21.32 32.19 28.51
CA VAL A 214 -22.55 32.69 27.87
C VAL A 214 -22.21 33.84 26.93
#